data_AF-A0A7M5X1F6-F1
#
_entry.id   AF-A0A7M5X1F6-F1
#
_cell.length_a   1.000
_cell.length_b   1.000
_cell.length_c   1.000
_cell.angle_alpha   90.00
_cell.angle_beta   90.00
_cell.angle_gamma   90.00
#
_symmetry.space_group_name_H-M   'P 1'
#
loop_
_entity.id
_entity.type
_entity.pdbx_description
1 polymer ?
#
loop_
_entity_poly.entity_id
_entity_poly.type
_entity_poly.pdbx_seq_one_letter_code
_entity_poly.pdbx_strand_id
1 'polypeptide(L)'
;MATMNKSKNHLRAKSASSIPSNSLPHLSRSARSQKSNKASLSVSGRNMLSASKSIDVSTVENEYIRNLQQQVYFLELECDYLRGQANKVQEIPNDITLEAGKLVKRLKIAQKEIRDRDSEILKRDDNINLLQHECENLTSKISILEDSFAAEKKELINEVVSLKKELERKELDQARKINENEKIKLDYDTTIVDLKESTSKINVTLAQLHEKTDEYNKLRVLYEEQRAECLKIQTEYQELEERFFNSKAKSMEDVGRSLKEEMKTLRFDLREKEIKVEQERTLRLKMSDDCAALVKENATLASQCSELQKHLDIERDYKHDKSLRNQTNIQELVTLKEERKHLERDLDRANQLLEIEKNKYTRLLDRFTNEEERHTRAKLHSSKLKAELEELEGLETVGTKENIALRRDKVLMSDEIASLQSKLEDKNDHVRTLQNKLSNLNVAYDELDHKHKTEFNLNSIRWDEFEKMADQMKSFTRSMSPIRQSLSNTSLGRRIQELDLDQDT
;
A
#
# COMPACT_ATOMS: atom_id res chain seq x y z
N MET A 1 7.58 -66.30 -50.85
CA MET A 1 7.28 -67.69 -51.26
C MET A 1 6.89 -67.60 -52.75
N ALA A 2 7.47 -68.31 -53.72
CA ALA A 2 7.95 -69.72 -53.78
C ALA A 2 6.75 -70.69 -53.75
N THR A 3 6.57 -71.69 -54.64
CA THR A 3 7.49 -72.31 -55.64
C THR A 3 6.81 -72.71 -56.97
N MET A 4 7.64 -73.21 -57.91
CA MET A 4 7.33 -73.83 -59.22
C MET A 4 6.34 -75.01 -59.19
N ASN A 5 5.83 -75.46 -60.36
CA ASN A 5 6.34 -76.69 -61.01
C ASN A 5 5.98 -76.90 -62.52
N LYS A 6 6.46 -78.00 -63.14
CA LYS A 6 6.49 -78.29 -64.61
C LYS A 6 5.94 -79.69 -65.02
N SER A 7 5.79 -79.86 -66.35
CA SER A 7 5.65 -81.11 -67.17
C SER A 7 4.23 -81.71 -67.28
N LYS A 8 3.71 -82.26 -68.41
CA LYS A 8 4.18 -82.62 -69.78
C LYS A 8 4.73 -84.06 -69.98
N ASN A 9 4.51 -84.60 -71.20
CA ASN A 9 4.82 -85.94 -71.77
C ASN A 9 3.78 -87.03 -71.33
N HIS A 10 3.48 -88.12 -72.05
CA HIS A 10 4.17 -88.80 -73.19
C HIS A 10 3.25 -89.81 -73.98
N LEU A 11 3.71 -90.31 -75.15
CA LEU A 11 3.37 -91.60 -75.84
C LEU A 11 1.95 -91.82 -76.47
N ARG A 12 1.63 -92.88 -77.28
CA ARG A 12 2.24 -93.47 -78.53
C ARG A 12 1.52 -94.78 -79.02
N ALA A 13 0.93 -94.79 -80.23
CA ALA A 13 0.53 -95.97 -81.08
C ALA A 13 0.08 -95.45 -82.49
N LYS A 14 0.01 -96.12 -83.67
CA LYS A 14 0.40 -97.41 -84.31
C LYS A 14 -0.51 -98.68 -84.33
N SER A 15 -0.33 -99.47 -85.42
CA SER A 15 -1.02 -100.72 -85.91
C SER A 15 -2.37 -100.50 -86.63
N ALA A 16 -2.66 -100.97 -87.86
CA ALA A 16 -2.57 -102.29 -88.56
C ALA A 16 -3.78 -103.23 -88.24
N SER A 17 -4.32 -104.11 -89.12
CA SER A 17 -3.82 -104.75 -90.35
C SER A 17 -4.92 -105.24 -91.36
N SER A 18 -4.50 -105.93 -92.42
CA SER A 18 -5.20 -106.45 -93.63
C SER A 18 -5.86 -107.86 -93.59
N ILE A 19 -6.52 -108.28 -94.70
CA ILE A 19 -6.82 -109.68 -95.15
C ILE A 19 -8.01 -110.39 -94.43
N PRO A 20 -8.69 -111.47 -94.93
CA PRO A 20 -8.43 -112.42 -96.05
C PRO A 20 -9.47 -112.42 -97.22
N SER A 21 -9.53 -113.48 -98.06
CA SER A 21 -10.53 -113.69 -99.15
C SER A 21 -10.69 -115.16 -99.62
N ASN A 22 -11.57 -115.40 -100.62
CA ASN A 22 -11.75 -116.61 -101.50
C ASN A 22 -12.62 -117.81 -101.02
N SER A 23 -13.55 -118.29 -101.90
CA SER A 23 -13.66 -119.72 -102.33
C SER A 23 -14.80 -120.02 -103.36
N LEU A 24 -14.51 -120.85 -104.38
CA LEU A 24 -15.44 -121.64 -105.24
C LEU A 24 -15.44 -123.14 -104.74
N PRO A 25 -15.90 -124.25 -105.42
CA PRO A 25 -16.42 -124.48 -106.80
C PRO A 25 -17.51 -125.60 -107.03
N HIS A 26 -17.80 -125.94 -108.31
CA HIS A 26 -18.28 -127.26 -108.86
C HIS A 26 -19.75 -127.73 -108.56
N LEU A 27 -20.40 -128.78 -109.15
CA LEU A 27 -20.44 -129.60 -110.42
C LEU A 27 -21.75 -130.50 -110.35
N SER A 28 -22.25 -131.38 -111.25
CA SER A 28 -22.07 -131.90 -112.65
C SER A 28 -23.41 -132.61 -113.08
N ARG A 29 -23.82 -132.97 -114.32
CA ARG A 29 -23.32 -132.94 -115.74
C ARG A 29 -22.94 -134.31 -116.38
N SER A 30 -23.87 -135.07 -116.99
CA SER A 30 -23.62 -136.25 -117.90
C SER A 30 -24.78 -136.59 -118.88
N ALA A 31 -24.62 -137.57 -119.81
CA ALA A 31 -25.40 -137.67 -121.09
C ALA A 31 -25.40 -139.05 -121.87
N ARG A 32 -26.24 -139.15 -122.95
CA ARG A 32 -26.04 -139.83 -124.29
C ARG A 32 -26.46 -141.33 -124.57
N SER A 33 -27.20 -141.60 -125.69
CA SER A 33 -26.91 -142.55 -126.84
C SER A 33 -27.93 -143.63 -127.37
N GLN A 34 -28.28 -143.59 -128.70
CA GLN A 34 -28.46 -144.67 -129.77
C GLN A 34 -29.39 -145.96 -129.64
N LYS A 35 -29.68 -146.86 -130.65
CA LYS A 35 -30.23 -146.80 -132.08
C LYS A 35 -30.49 -148.20 -132.81
N SER A 36 -31.60 -148.44 -133.58
CA SER A 36 -31.79 -149.24 -134.88
C SER A 36 -32.27 -150.76 -135.12
N ASN A 37 -33.25 -150.99 -136.07
CA ASN A 37 -33.39 -151.91 -137.31
C ASN A 37 -33.84 -153.45 -137.50
N LYS A 38 -34.88 -153.70 -138.39
CA LYS A 38 -35.13 -154.70 -139.57
C LYS A 38 -35.48 -156.27 -139.54
N ALA A 39 -36.41 -156.81 -140.43
CA ALA A 39 -36.60 -158.25 -140.94
C ALA A 39 -37.78 -158.58 -142.00
N SER A 40 -37.78 -159.67 -142.86
CA SER A 40 -38.94 -160.36 -143.64
C SER A 40 -38.60 -161.43 -144.80
N LEU A 41 -39.49 -162.44 -145.23
CA LEU A 41 -39.66 -163.13 -146.62
C LEU A 41 -40.57 -164.45 -146.85
N SER A 42 -40.67 -165.06 -148.10
CA SER A 42 -41.32 -166.40 -148.57
C SER A 42 -40.93 -166.82 -150.08
N VAL A 43 -41.33 -167.85 -150.95
CA VAL A 43 -42.23 -169.10 -151.13
C VAL A 43 -41.92 -169.96 -152.47
N SER A 44 -42.44 -171.20 -152.82
CA SER A 44 -42.25 -171.99 -154.14
C SER A 44 -43.03 -173.37 -154.45
N GLY A 45 -43.12 -173.93 -155.72
CA GLY A 45 -43.42 -175.39 -156.12
C GLY A 45 -44.20 -175.79 -157.48
N ARG A 46 -44.03 -177.01 -158.16
CA ARG A 46 -44.92 -177.77 -159.21
C ARG A 46 -44.27 -178.88 -160.18
N ASN A 47 -44.95 -180.00 -160.68
CA ASN A 47 -44.56 -180.92 -161.85
C ASN A 47 -45.61 -182.00 -162.43
N MET A 48 -45.40 -182.81 -163.55
CA MET A 48 -46.32 -183.91 -164.16
C MET A 48 -45.83 -184.82 -165.41
N LEU A 49 -46.61 -185.88 -165.89
CA LEU A 49 -46.69 -186.69 -167.22
C LEU A 49 -45.94 -188.10 -167.46
N SER A 50 -46.16 -189.03 -168.48
CA SER A 50 -47.33 -189.74 -169.19
C SER A 50 -47.03 -190.82 -170.36
N ALA A 51 -47.85 -191.91 -170.60
CA ALA A 51 -48.13 -192.78 -171.86
C ALA A 51 -47.12 -193.84 -172.51
N SER A 52 -47.35 -194.81 -173.49
CA SER A 52 -48.42 -195.78 -174.03
C SER A 52 -47.92 -196.81 -175.17
N LYS A 53 -48.61 -197.94 -175.63
CA LYS A 53 -48.24 -198.91 -176.79
C LYS A 53 -49.26 -200.05 -177.29
N SER A 54 -49.07 -200.78 -178.45
CA SER A 54 -49.84 -202.00 -179.01
C SER A 54 -49.16 -202.86 -180.19
N ILE A 55 -49.68 -204.06 -180.68
CA ILE A 55 -49.10 -205.03 -181.74
C ILE A 55 -50.09 -206.00 -182.57
N ASP A 56 -49.75 -206.33 -183.86
CA ASP A 56 -50.03 -207.43 -184.89
C ASP A 56 -51.41 -207.96 -185.44
N VAL A 57 -51.48 -208.16 -186.78
CA VAL A 57 -52.55 -207.78 -187.75
C VAL A 57 -53.79 -208.69 -187.89
N SER A 58 -53.68 -210.03 -188.00
CA SER A 58 -54.87 -210.89 -188.28
C SER A 58 -55.62 -211.30 -186.99
N THR A 59 -54.87 -211.52 -185.91
CA THR A 59 -55.40 -211.37 -184.56
C THR A 59 -55.97 -209.97 -184.38
N VAL A 60 -55.26 -208.92 -184.79
CA VAL A 60 -55.73 -207.54 -184.65
C VAL A 60 -57.08 -207.26 -185.30
N GLU A 61 -57.53 -207.82 -186.42
CA GLU A 61 -58.91 -207.50 -186.85
C GLU A 61 -59.97 -208.04 -185.85
N ASN A 62 -59.81 -209.28 -185.38
CA ASN A 62 -60.70 -209.86 -184.37
C ASN A 62 -60.51 -209.25 -182.96
N GLU A 63 -59.27 -208.88 -182.61
CA GLU A 63 -58.94 -208.24 -181.34
C GLU A 63 -59.14 -206.73 -181.36
N TYR A 64 -59.23 -206.06 -182.51
CA TYR A 64 -59.61 -204.66 -182.66
C TYR A 64 -61.13 -204.52 -182.59
N ILE A 65 -61.89 -205.47 -183.17
CA ILE A 65 -63.33 -205.62 -182.87
C ILE A 65 -63.54 -205.86 -181.37
N ARG A 66 -62.75 -206.77 -180.75
CA ARG A 66 -62.85 -207.06 -179.31
C ARG A 66 -62.37 -205.91 -178.42
N ASN A 67 -61.31 -205.18 -178.80
CA ASN A 67 -60.82 -203.98 -178.11
C ASN A 67 -61.78 -202.80 -178.27
N LEU A 68 -62.41 -202.61 -179.44
CA LEU A 68 -63.45 -201.58 -179.62
C LEU A 68 -64.66 -201.89 -178.75
N GLN A 69 -65.08 -203.16 -178.67
CA GLN A 69 -66.14 -203.59 -177.74
C GLN A 69 -65.73 -203.38 -176.27
N GLN A 70 -64.49 -203.70 -175.88
CA GLN A 70 -63.99 -203.40 -174.52
C GLN A 70 -63.84 -201.90 -174.23
N GLN A 71 -63.40 -201.09 -175.21
CA GLN A 71 -63.27 -199.63 -175.03
C GLN A 71 -64.63 -198.94 -174.96
N VAL A 72 -65.62 -199.37 -175.75
CA VAL A 72 -67.00 -198.91 -175.59
C VAL A 72 -67.52 -199.28 -174.20
N TYR A 73 -67.34 -200.52 -173.75
CA TYR A 73 -67.77 -200.94 -172.41
C TYR A 73 -67.07 -200.16 -171.27
N PHE A 74 -65.77 -199.87 -171.39
CA PHE A 74 -65.07 -199.03 -170.43
C PHE A 74 -65.52 -197.56 -170.48
N LEU A 75 -65.82 -197.01 -171.67
CA LEU A 75 -66.38 -195.67 -171.82
C LEU A 75 -67.81 -195.58 -171.26
N GLU A 76 -68.60 -196.64 -171.35
CA GLU A 76 -69.93 -196.73 -170.71
C GLU A 76 -69.79 -196.71 -169.18
N LEU A 77 -68.87 -197.50 -168.59
CA LEU A 77 -68.55 -197.42 -167.17
C LEU A 77 -68.05 -196.04 -166.73
N GLU A 78 -67.20 -195.38 -167.54
CA GLU A 78 -66.68 -194.05 -167.23
C GLU A 78 -67.78 -192.98 -167.33
N CYS A 79 -68.70 -193.10 -168.30
CA CYS A 79 -69.87 -192.24 -168.43
C CYS A 79 -70.83 -192.38 -167.23
N ASP A 80 -71.10 -193.61 -166.77
CA ASP A 80 -71.96 -193.83 -165.60
C ASP A 80 -71.29 -193.40 -164.29
N TYR A 81 -69.96 -193.56 -164.16
CA TYR A 81 -69.21 -193.02 -163.03
C TYR A 81 -69.26 -191.49 -162.97
N LEU A 82 -69.09 -190.81 -164.12
CA LEU A 82 -69.20 -189.35 -164.22
C LEU A 82 -70.64 -188.86 -163.98
N ARG A 83 -71.66 -189.61 -164.42
CA ARG A 83 -73.08 -189.31 -164.14
C ARG A 83 -73.41 -189.50 -162.66
N GLY A 84 -72.78 -190.49 -161.99
CA GLY A 84 -72.85 -190.69 -160.55
C GLY A 84 -72.13 -189.61 -159.72
N GLN A 85 -71.07 -189.00 -160.25
CA GLN A 85 -70.45 -187.80 -159.67
C GLN A 85 -71.36 -186.58 -159.78
N ALA A 86 -71.93 -186.31 -160.96
CA ALA A 86 -72.75 -185.12 -161.22
C ALA A 86 -73.93 -184.98 -160.23
N ASN A 87 -74.63 -186.08 -159.96
CA ASN A 87 -75.78 -186.08 -159.03
C ASN A 87 -75.38 -185.79 -157.57
N LYS A 88 -74.12 -186.01 -157.18
CA LYS A 88 -73.62 -185.68 -155.82
C LYS A 88 -73.20 -184.22 -155.63
N VAL A 89 -73.13 -183.44 -156.72
CA VAL A 89 -72.80 -182.01 -156.67
C VAL A 89 -74.06 -181.14 -156.51
N GLN A 90 -75.26 -181.70 -156.75
CA GLN A 90 -76.50 -180.94 -156.83
C GLN A 90 -77.29 -180.82 -155.50
N GLU A 91 -76.88 -181.54 -154.45
CA GLU A 91 -77.47 -181.44 -153.09
C GLU A 91 -76.46 -180.85 -152.08
N ILE A 92 -76.46 -179.52 -151.94
CA ILE A 92 -75.82 -178.82 -150.82
C ILE A 92 -76.95 -178.24 -149.93
N PRO A 93 -77.13 -178.71 -148.68
CA PRO A 93 -78.29 -178.34 -147.86
C PRO A 93 -78.39 -176.85 -147.45
N ASN A 94 -79.63 -176.35 -147.38
CA ASN A 94 -79.96 -174.94 -147.13
C ASN A 94 -79.67 -174.42 -145.70
N ASP A 95 -79.37 -175.29 -144.73
CA ASP A 95 -79.15 -174.84 -143.34
C ASP A 95 -77.82 -174.08 -143.15
N ILE A 96 -76.77 -174.46 -143.88
CA ILE A 96 -75.42 -173.91 -143.72
C ILE A 96 -75.38 -172.42 -144.12
N THR A 97 -76.11 -172.03 -145.17
CA THR A 97 -76.21 -170.63 -145.61
C THR A 97 -76.96 -169.76 -144.59
N LEU A 98 -77.95 -170.34 -143.90
CA LEU A 98 -78.74 -169.68 -142.87
C LEU A 98 -77.92 -169.44 -141.59
N GLU A 99 -77.06 -170.39 -141.20
CA GLU A 99 -76.11 -170.21 -140.10
C GLU A 99 -74.96 -169.25 -140.43
N ALA A 100 -74.38 -169.33 -141.63
CA ALA A 100 -73.41 -168.36 -142.12
C ALA A 100 -73.99 -166.92 -142.10
N GLY A 101 -75.26 -166.75 -142.48
CA GLY A 101 -75.98 -165.48 -142.38
C GLY A 101 -76.12 -164.95 -140.94
N LYS A 102 -76.31 -165.84 -139.95
CA LYS A 102 -76.31 -165.47 -138.52
C LYS A 102 -74.91 -165.04 -138.06
N LEU A 103 -73.86 -165.75 -138.46
CA LEU A 103 -72.47 -165.40 -138.15
C LEU A 103 -72.06 -164.07 -138.75
N VAL A 104 -72.36 -163.79 -140.02
CA VAL A 104 -72.07 -162.50 -140.66
C VAL A 104 -72.85 -161.34 -139.99
N LYS A 105 -74.09 -161.57 -139.54
CA LYS A 105 -74.82 -160.59 -138.72
C LYS A 105 -74.14 -160.32 -137.39
N ARG A 106 -73.71 -161.36 -136.64
CA ARG A 106 -72.92 -161.19 -135.41
C ARG A 106 -71.60 -160.44 -135.66
N LEU A 107 -70.88 -160.76 -136.74
CA LEU A 107 -69.63 -160.09 -137.10
C LEU A 107 -69.82 -158.60 -137.41
N LYS A 108 -70.93 -158.23 -138.07
CA LYS A 108 -71.30 -156.82 -138.30
C LYS A 108 -71.72 -156.10 -137.01
N ILE A 109 -72.37 -156.79 -136.08
CA ILE A 109 -72.70 -156.24 -134.75
C ILE A 109 -71.41 -156.01 -133.95
N ALA A 110 -70.54 -157.01 -133.84
CA ALA A 110 -69.25 -156.89 -133.15
C ALA A 110 -68.34 -155.81 -133.79
N GLN A 111 -68.30 -155.69 -135.12
CA GLN A 111 -67.60 -154.58 -135.78
C GLN A 111 -68.21 -153.21 -135.47
N LYS A 112 -69.53 -153.11 -135.25
CA LYS A 112 -70.17 -151.88 -134.82
C LYS A 112 -69.78 -151.57 -133.38
N GLU A 113 -69.89 -152.55 -132.48
CA GLU A 113 -69.52 -152.42 -131.07
C GLU A 113 -68.05 -152.03 -130.89
N ILE A 114 -67.14 -152.60 -131.68
CA ILE A 114 -65.71 -152.20 -131.70
C ILE A 114 -65.59 -150.72 -132.09
N ARG A 115 -66.18 -150.27 -133.21
CA ARG A 115 -66.10 -148.86 -133.63
C ARG A 115 -66.79 -147.91 -132.64
N ASP A 116 -67.90 -148.32 -132.06
CA ASP A 116 -68.60 -147.56 -131.03
C ASP A 116 -67.65 -147.37 -129.81
N ARG A 117 -66.92 -148.42 -129.41
CA ARG A 117 -65.90 -148.39 -128.34
C ARG A 117 -64.63 -147.63 -128.72
N ASP A 118 -64.12 -147.75 -129.94
CA ASP A 118 -63.01 -146.92 -130.43
C ASP A 118 -63.39 -145.43 -130.35
N SER A 119 -64.62 -145.09 -130.73
CA SER A 119 -65.16 -143.72 -130.59
C SER A 119 -65.41 -143.29 -129.15
N GLU A 120 -65.52 -144.23 -128.21
CA GLU A 120 -65.65 -143.97 -126.78
C GLU A 120 -64.27 -143.78 -126.13
N ILE A 121 -63.29 -144.59 -126.53
CA ILE A 121 -61.87 -144.47 -126.14
C ILE A 121 -61.33 -143.12 -126.59
N LEU A 122 -61.47 -142.75 -127.87
CA LEU A 122 -61.03 -141.44 -128.36
C LEU A 122 -61.65 -140.27 -127.58
N LYS A 123 -62.95 -140.31 -127.27
CA LYS A 123 -63.60 -139.29 -126.42
C LYS A 123 -63.08 -139.27 -124.98
N ARG A 124 -62.73 -140.44 -124.43
CA ARG A 124 -62.12 -140.55 -123.10
C ARG A 124 -60.69 -140.03 -123.11
N ASP A 125 -59.91 -140.30 -124.16
CA ASP A 125 -58.55 -139.80 -124.33
C ASP A 125 -58.55 -138.27 -124.55
N ASP A 126 -59.42 -137.73 -125.41
CA ASP A 126 -59.64 -136.28 -125.58
C ASP A 126 -60.00 -135.62 -124.24
N ASN A 127 -60.89 -136.24 -123.45
CA ASN A 127 -61.27 -135.76 -122.13
C ASN A 127 -60.13 -135.90 -121.09
N ILE A 128 -59.30 -136.93 -121.18
CA ILE A 128 -58.09 -137.09 -120.34
C ILE A 128 -57.06 -136.01 -120.70
N ASN A 129 -56.83 -135.75 -121.98
CA ASN A 129 -55.93 -134.69 -122.45
C ASN A 129 -56.41 -133.31 -122.00
N LEU A 130 -57.73 -133.05 -122.06
CA LEU A 130 -58.33 -131.81 -121.57
C LEU A 130 -58.19 -131.66 -120.05
N LEU A 131 -58.45 -132.73 -119.27
CA LEU A 131 -58.25 -132.74 -117.82
C LEU A 131 -56.77 -132.63 -117.42
N GLN A 132 -55.84 -133.23 -118.17
CA GLN A 132 -54.40 -133.08 -117.98
C GLN A 132 -53.98 -131.62 -118.20
N HIS A 133 -54.38 -131.01 -119.32
CA HIS A 133 -54.14 -129.60 -119.58
C HIS A 133 -54.79 -128.70 -118.52
N GLU A 134 -55.97 -129.02 -117.99
CA GLU A 134 -56.57 -128.30 -116.87
C GLU A 134 -55.77 -128.46 -115.57
N CYS A 135 -55.27 -129.66 -115.26
CA CYS A 135 -54.40 -129.92 -114.10
C CYS A 135 -53.06 -129.20 -114.22
N GLU A 136 -52.43 -129.16 -115.40
CA GLU A 136 -51.22 -128.39 -115.68
C GLU A 136 -51.46 -126.88 -115.53
N ASN A 137 -52.58 -126.37 -116.04
CA ASN A 137 -52.97 -124.97 -115.88
C ASN A 137 -53.27 -124.60 -114.42
N LEU A 138 -53.91 -125.49 -113.64
CA LEU A 138 -54.14 -125.29 -112.21
C LEU A 138 -52.83 -125.35 -111.42
N THR A 139 -51.94 -126.29 -111.73
CA THR A 139 -50.61 -126.40 -111.10
C THR A 139 -49.75 -125.16 -111.39
N SER A 140 -49.77 -124.67 -112.63
CA SER A 140 -49.11 -123.42 -113.05
C SER A 140 -49.68 -122.21 -112.30
N LYS A 141 -51.01 -122.09 -112.19
CA LYS A 141 -51.66 -121.03 -111.40
C LYS A 141 -51.30 -121.10 -109.91
N ILE A 142 -51.22 -122.30 -109.33
CA ILE A 142 -50.80 -122.49 -107.94
C ILE A 142 -49.36 -122.03 -107.77
N SER A 143 -48.42 -122.46 -108.62
CA SER A 143 -47.01 -122.03 -108.57
C SER A 143 -46.87 -120.50 -108.66
N ILE A 144 -47.61 -119.86 -109.58
CA ILE A 144 -47.57 -118.39 -109.76
C ILE A 144 -48.13 -117.67 -108.51
N LEU A 145 -49.17 -118.21 -107.88
CA LEU A 145 -49.72 -117.66 -106.63
C LEU A 145 -48.77 -117.90 -105.45
N GLU A 146 -48.15 -119.07 -105.34
CA GLU A 146 -47.15 -119.37 -104.31
C GLU A 146 -45.91 -118.47 -104.42
N ASP A 147 -45.39 -118.25 -105.64
CA ASP A 147 -44.31 -117.30 -105.91
C ASP A 147 -44.72 -115.86 -105.57
N SER A 148 -45.96 -115.47 -105.92
CA SER A 148 -46.51 -114.14 -105.58
C SER A 148 -46.65 -113.93 -104.08
N PHE A 149 -47.20 -114.89 -103.34
CA PHE A 149 -47.29 -114.84 -101.88
C PHE A 149 -45.92 -114.90 -101.21
N ALA A 150 -44.95 -115.62 -101.79
CA ALA A 150 -43.57 -115.64 -101.30
C ALA A 150 -42.87 -114.27 -101.50
N ALA A 151 -43.14 -113.59 -102.61
CA ALA A 151 -42.67 -112.23 -102.87
C ALA A 151 -43.30 -111.21 -101.91
N GLU A 152 -44.63 -111.18 -101.80
CA GLU A 152 -45.39 -110.30 -100.89
C GLU A 152 -44.95 -110.51 -99.42
N LYS A 153 -44.89 -111.76 -98.96
CA LYS A 153 -44.41 -112.10 -97.61
C LYS A 153 -42.98 -111.61 -97.36
N LYS A 154 -42.10 -111.68 -98.36
CA LYS A 154 -40.72 -111.17 -98.27
C LYS A 154 -40.70 -109.64 -98.21
N GLU A 155 -41.56 -108.96 -98.97
CA GLU A 155 -41.70 -107.51 -98.94
C GLU A 155 -42.23 -107.02 -97.58
N LEU A 156 -43.31 -107.61 -97.07
CA LEU A 156 -43.86 -107.31 -95.73
C LEU A 156 -42.85 -107.60 -94.61
N ILE A 157 -42.05 -108.68 -94.71
CA ILE A 157 -40.96 -108.94 -93.74
C ILE A 157 -39.88 -107.86 -93.82
N ASN A 158 -39.50 -107.40 -95.02
CA ASN A 158 -38.55 -106.30 -95.18
C ASN A 158 -39.08 -104.98 -94.61
N GLU A 159 -40.37 -104.68 -94.84
CA GLU A 159 -41.04 -103.51 -94.28
C GLU A 159 -41.05 -103.55 -92.75
N VAL A 160 -41.49 -104.67 -92.14
CA VAL A 160 -41.46 -104.86 -90.68
C VAL A 160 -40.05 -104.73 -90.10
N VAL A 161 -39.01 -105.20 -90.82
CA VAL A 161 -37.61 -105.01 -90.42
C VAL A 161 -37.15 -103.55 -90.58
N SER A 162 -37.66 -102.81 -91.56
CA SER A 162 -37.37 -101.38 -91.72
C SER A 162 -38.05 -100.55 -90.63
N LEU A 163 -39.34 -100.76 -90.40
CA LEU A 163 -40.14 -100.08 -89.37
C LEU A 163 -39.58 -100.34 -87.96
N LYS A 164 -39.09 -101.55 -87.66
CA LYS A 164 -38.38 -101.84 -86.40
C LYS A 164 -37.09 -101.04 -86.25
N LYS A 165 -36.25 -100.99 -87.30
CA LYS A 165 -35.01 -100.18 -87.30
C LYS A 165 -35.29 -98.69 -87.19
N GLU A 166 -36.42 -98.21 -87.71
CA GLU A 166 -36.85 -96.82 -87.54
C GLU A 166 -37.36 -96.56 -86.12
N LEU A 167 -38.16 -97.46 -85.54
CA LEU A 167 -38.58 -97.40 -84.15
C LEU A 167 -37.38 -97.37 -83.19
N GLU A 168 -36.43 -98.30 -83.32
CA GLU A 168 -35.19 -98.35 -82.54
C GLU A 168 -34.41 -97.02 -82.61
N ARG A 169 -34.33 -96.39 -83.79
CA ARG A 169 -33.71 -95.06 -83.96
C ARG A 169 -34.50 -93.96 -83.24
N LYS A 170 -35.84 -93.97 -83.36
CA LYS A 170 -36.71 -92.97 -82.71
C LYS A 170 -36.67 -93.08 -81.19
N GLU A 171 -36.67 -94.29 -80.64
CA GLU A 171 -36.51 -94.54 -79.20
C GLU A 171 -35.15 -94.04 -78.69
N LEU A 172 -34.07 -94.31 -79.43
CA LEU A 172 -32.72 -93.85 -79.08
C LEU A 172 -32.60 -92.31 -79.16
N ASP A 173 -33.15 -91.68 -80.20
CA ASP A 173 -33.19 -90.21 -80.31
C ASP A 173 -34.12 -89.56 -79.27
N GLN A 174 -35.22 -90.22 -78.88
CA GLN A 174 -36.08 -89.80 -77.78
C GLN A 174 -35.34 -89.89 -76.44
N ALA A 175 -34.61 -90.97 -76.17
CA ALA A 175 -33.79 -91.11 -74.97
C ALA A 175 -32.68 -90.04 -74.90
N ARG A 176 -32.00 -89.74 -76.03
CA ARG A 176 -31.06 -88.61 -76.13
C ARG A 176 -31.74 -87.29 -75.76
N LYS A 177 -32.93 -87.02 -76.29
CA LYS A 177 -33.67 -85.77 -76.04
C LYS A 177 -34.25 -85.69 -74.63
N ILE A 178 -34.56 -86.81 -73.98
CA ILE A 178 -34.91 -86.83 -72.55
C ILE A 178 -33.69 -86.43 -71.71
N ASN A 179 -32.55 -87.09 -71.91
CA ASN A 179 -31.31 -86.79 -71.17
C ASN A 179 -30.83 -85.34 -71.38
N GLU A 180 -30.99 -84.80 -72.60
CA GLU A 180 -30.67 -83.40 -72.93
C GLU A 180 -31.61 -82.42 -72.19
N ASN A 181 -32.91 -82.70 -72.13
CA ASN A 181 -33.86 -81.90 -71.35
C ASN A 181 -33.63 -81.99 -69.83
N GLU A 182 -33.26 -83.17 -69.31
CA GLU A 182 -32.91 -83.34 -67.90
C GLU A 182 -31.65 -82.56 -67.54
N LYS A 183 -30.63 -82.57 -68.41
CA LYS A 183 -29.45 -81.74 -68.22
C LYS A 183 -29.79 -80.25 -68.24
N ILE A 184 -30.60 -79.79 -69.21
CA ILE A 184 -31.02 -78.39 -69.30
C ILE A 184 -31.82 -77.96 -68.05
N LYS A 185 -32.64 -78.85 -67.47
CA LYS A 185 -33.31 -78.59 -66.19
C LYS A 185 -32.33 -78.47 -65.03
N LEU A 186 -31.34 -79.35 -64.92
CA LEU A 186 -30.30 -79.26 -63.89
C LEU A 186 -29.48 -77.96 -64.02
N ASP A 187 -29.05 -77.62 -65.24
CA ASP A 187 -28.34 -76.37 -65.54
C ASP A 187 -29.20 -75.11 -65.22
N TYR A 188 -30.54 -75.21 -65.35
CA TYR A 188 -31.50 -74.15 -64.98
C TYR A 188 -31.74 -74.05 -63.47
N ASP A 189 -31.93 -75.19 -62.78
CA ASP A 189 -32.14 -75.22 -61.34
C ASP A 189 -30.90 -74.75 -60.57
N THR A 190 -29.68 -75.11 -61.03
CA THR A 190 -28.44 -74.58 -60.45
C THR A 190 -28.31 -73.07 -60.66
N THR A 191 -28.57 -72.57 -61.87
CA THR A 191 -28.48 -71.11 -62.12
C THR A 191 -29.55 -70.32 -61.36
N ILE A 192 -30.72 -70.91 -61.06
CA ILE A 192 -31.70 -70.34 -60.12
C ILE A 192 -31.14 -70.25 -58.69
N VAL A 193 -30.41 -71.26 -58.21
CA VAL A 193 -29.79 -71.25 -56.87
C VAL A 193 -28.70 -70.18 -56.81
N ASP A 194 -27.81 -70.12 -57.80
CA ASP A 194 -26.75 -69.12 -57.90
C ASP A 194 -27.32 -67.68 -57.92
N LEU A 195 -28.39 -67.45 -58.68
CA LEU A 195 -29.09 -66.15 -58.74
C LEU A 195 -29.73 -65.78 -57.40
N LYS A 196 -30.30 -66.74 -56.67
CA LYS A 196 -30.85 -66.53 -55.32
C LYS A 196 -29.75 -66.21 -54.31
N GLU A 197 -28.62 -66.92 -54.36
CA GLU A 197 -27.48 -66.65 -53.47
C GLU A 197 -26.84 -65.28 -53.78
N SER A 198 -26.69 -64.94 -55.06
CA SER A 198 -26.22 -63.62 -55.50
C SER A 198 -27.16 -62.49 -55.04
N THR A 199 -28.47 -62.68 -55.18
CA THR A 199 -29.49 -61.72 -54.70
C THR A 199 -29.47 -61.59 -53.17
N SER A 200 -29.26 -62.69 -52.44
CA SER A 200 -29.08 -62.67 -50.99
C SER A 200 -27.83 -61.87 -50.58
N LYS A 201 -26.69 -62.08 -51.26
CA LYS A 201 -25.46 -61.30 -51.07
C LYS A 201 -25.67 -59.81 -51.32
N ILE A 202 -26.37 -59.44 -52.39
CA ILE A 202 -26.73 -58.05 -52.71
C ILE A 202 -27.60 -57.44 -51.61
N ASN A 203 -28.60 -58.16 -51.11
CA ASN A 203 -29.45 -57.66 -50.02
C ASN A 203 -28.66 -57.45 -48.72
N VAL A 204 -27.69 -58.31 -48.41
CA VAL A 204 -26.81 -58.16 -47.24
C VAL A 204 -25.88 -56.94 -47.39
N THR A 205 -25.27 -56.73 -48.56
CA THR A 205 -24.38 -55.57 -48.77
C THR A 205 -25.17 -54.25 -48.83
N LEU A 206 -26.41 -54.25 -49.34
CA LEU A 206 -27.31 -53.10 -49.26
C LEU A 206 -27.70 -52.76 -47.82
N ALA A 207 -27.99 -53.77 -46.98
CA ALA A 207 -28.27 -53.54 -45.56
C ALA A 207 -27.06 -52.95 -44.81
N GLN A 208 -25.86 -53.50 -45.06
CA GLN A 208 -24.60 -52.97 -44.50
C GLN A 208 -24.31 -51.55 -44.97
N LEU A 209 -24.60 -51.22 -46.24
CA LEU A 209 -24.46 -49.87 -46.79
C LEU A 209 -25.44 -48.89 -46.12
N HIS A 210 -26.68 -49.30 -45.85
CA HIS A 210 -27.65 -48.49 -45.12
C HIS A 210 -27.19 -48.23 -43.68
N GLU A 211 -26.79 -49.27 -42.95
CA GLU A 211 -26.27 -49.16 -41.57
C GLU A 211 -25.07 -48.20 -41.50
N LYS A 212 -24.10 -48.33 -42.42
CA LYS A 212 -22.94 -47.43 -42.50
C LYS A 212 -23.31 -45.99 -42.91
N THR A 213 -24.38 -45.82 -43.68
CA THR A 213 -24.94 -44.49 -44.01
C THR A 213 -25.59 -43.85 -42.79
N ASP A 214 -26.33 -44.62 -41.99
CA ASP A 214 -26.93 -44.15 -40.74
C ASP A 214 -25.88 -43.81 -39.67
N GLU A 215 -24.83 -44.62 -39.53
CA GLU A 215 -23.66 -44.32 -38.70
C GLU A 215 -22.99 -43.01 -39.12
N TYR A 216 -22.71 -42.85 -40.41
CA TYR A 216 -22.11 -41.63 -40.95
C TYR A 216 -22.98 -40.40 -40.70
N ASN A 217 -24.30 -40.50 -40.91
CA ASN A 217 -25.22 -39.41 -40.65
C ASN A 217 -25.28 -39.02 -39.16
N LYS A 218 -25.30 -40.01 -38.25
CA LYS A 218 -25.22 -39.76 -36.79
C LYS A 218 -23.92 -39.06 -36.40
N LEU A 219 -22.77 -39.56 -36.89
CA LEU A 219 -21.46 -38.97 -36.61
C LEU A 219 -21.34 -37.55 -37.19
N ARG A 220 -21.92 -37.30 -38.36
CA ARG A 220 -21.99 -35.98 -38.98
C ARG A 220 -22.79 -34.99 -38.14
N VAL A 221 -23.95 -35.39 -37.61
CA VAL A 221 -24.76 -34.53 -36.71
C VAL A 221 -23.97 -34.18 -35.45
N LEU A 222 -23.37 -35.19 -34.77
CA LEU A 222 -22.53 -34.96 -33.58
C LEU A 222 -21.35 -34.02 -33.85
N TYR A 223 -20.75 -34.10 -35.05
CA TYR A 223 -19.67 -33.19 -35.46
C TYR A 223 -20.18 -31.76 -35.74
N GLU A 224 -21.35 -31.61 -36.36
CA GLU A 224 -21.98 -30.30 -36.57
C GLU A 224 -22.42 -29.66 -35.23
N GLU A 225 -22.88 -30.45 -34.27
CA GLU A 225 -23.19 -30.04 -32.89
C GLU A 225 -21.94 -29.58 -32.12
N GLN A 226 -20.87 -30.39 -32.06
CA GLN A 226 -19.61 -30.00 -31.39
C GLN A 226 -18.97 -28.77 -32.03
N ARG A 227 -19.08 -28.62 -33.36
CA ARG A 227 -18.61 -27.43 -34.07
C ARG A 227 -19.40 -26.18 -33.67
N ALA A 228 -20.71 -26.30 -33.46
CA ALA A 228 -21.55 -25.20 -32.96
C ALA A 228 -21.22 -24.83 -31.51
N GLU A 229 -20.97 -25.83 -30.64
CA GLU A 229 -20.53 -25.61 -29.27
C GLU A 229 -19.16 -24.91 -29.21
N CYS A 230 -18.19 -25.33 -30.02
CA CYS A 230 -16.88 -24.69 -30.11
C CYS A 230 -16.97 -23.22 -30.55
N LEU A 231 -17.82 -22.91 -31.55
CA LEU A 231 -18.08 -21.53 -31.97
C LEU A 231 -18.72 -20.69 -30.86
N LYS A 232 -19.67 -21.26 -30.12
CA LYS A 232 -20.30 -20.59 -28.97
C LYS A 232 -19.28 -20.27 -27.87
N ILE A 233 -18.46 -21.24 -27.48
CA ILE A 233 -17.40 -21.04 -26.47
C ILE A 233 -16.38 -19.99 -26.95
N GLN A 234 -16.04 -19.99 -28.25
CA GLN A 234 -15.17 -18.97 -28.83
C GLN A 234 -15.79 -17.55 -28.73
N THR A 235 -17.09 -17.39 -28.99
CA THR A 235 -17.76 -16.09 -28.83
C THR A 235 -17.87 -15.65 -27.36
N GLU A 236 -18.19 -16.57 -26.44
CA GLU A 236 -18.24 -16.28 -25.01
C GLU A 236 -16.86 -15.88 -24.45
N TYR A 237 -15.79 -16.51 -24.94
CA TYR A 237 -14.41 -16.15 -24.62
C TYR A 237 -14.03 -14.75 -25.15
N GLN A 238 -14.38 -14.43 -26.40
CA GLN A 238 -14.13 -13.10 -26.98
C GLN A 238 -14.89 -12.00 -26.24
N GLU A 239 -16.16 -12.22 -25.89
CA GLU A 239 -16.91 -11.29 -25.02
C GLU A 239 -16.25 -11.11 -23.65
N LEU A 240 -15.68 -12.17 -23.06
CA LEU A 240 -15.00 -12.09 -21.78
C LEU A 240 -13.67 -11.32 -21.85
N GLU A 241 -12.89 -11.50 -22.94
CA GLU A 241 -11.72 -10.69 -23.23
C GLU A 241 -12.09 -9.21 -23.41
N GLU A 242 -13.10 -8.89 -24.23
CA GLU A 242 -13.57 -7.52 -24.42
C GLU A 242 -14.04 -6.89 -23.11
N ARG A 243 -14.82 -7.61 -22.28
CA ARG A 243 -15.24 -7.14 -20.95
C ARG A 243 -14.04 -6.89 -20.04
N PHE A 244 -13.02 -7.76 -20.06
CA PHE A 244 -11.79 -7.59 -19.29
C PHE A 244 -10.97 -6.38 -19.74
N PHE A 245 -10.74 -6.22 -21.05
CA PHE A 245 -10.02 -5.07 -21.59
C PHE A 245 -10.75 -3.75 -21.33
N ASN A 246 -12.09 -3.71 -21.51
CA ASN A 246 -12.91 -2.54 -21.19
C ASN A 246 -12.91 -2.21 -19.69
N SER A 247 -12.97 -3.21 -18.81
CA SER A 247 -12.88 -3.02 -17.35
C SER A 247 -11.50 -2.49 -16.95
N LYS A 248 -10.42 -3.07 -17.50
CA LYS A 248 -9.04 -2.62 -17.28
C LYS A 248 -8.81 -1.20 -17.79
N ALA A 249 -9.34 -0.84 -18.96
CA ALA A 249 -9.27 0.51 -19.51
C ALA A 249 -9.95 1.53 -18.57
N LYS A 250 -11.19 1.27 -18.16
CA LYS A 250 -11.93 2.13 -17.21
C LYS A 250 -11.19 2.29 -15.88
N SER A 251 -10.70 1.19 -15.30
CA SER A 251 -9.90 1.24 -14.07
C SER A 251 -8.63 2.09 -14.21
N MET A 252 -7.93 2.00 -15.34
CA MET A 252 -6.76 2.84 -15.64
C MET A 252 -7.14 4.32 -15.86
N GLU A 253 -8.28 4.60 -16.48
CA GLU A 253 -8.80 5.97 -16.60
C GLU A 253 -9.20 6.56 -15.25
N ASP A 254 -9.84 5.80 -14.38
CA ASP A 254 -10.30 6.25 -13.06
C ASP A 254 -9.11 6.52 -12.12
N VAL A 255 -8.11 5.61 -12.09
CA VAL A 255 -6.83 5.86 -11.40
C VAL A 255 -6.11 7.06 -12.01
N GLY A 256 -6.07 7.14 -13.35
CA GLY A 256 -5.48 8.27 -14.07
C GLY A 256 -6.22 9.60 -13.88
N ARG A 257 -7.49 9.59 -13.46
CA ARG A 257 -8.28 10.77 -13.09
C ARG A 257 -8.00 11.16 -11.64
N SER A 258 -8.04 10.20 -10.72
CA SER A 258 -7.71 10.39 -9.31
C SER A 258 -6.31 10.98 -9.12
N LEU A 259 -5.28 10.43 -9.77
CA LEU A 259 -3.91 10.98 -9.71
C LEU A 259 -3.80 12.39 -10.32
N LYS A 260 -4.62 12.75 -11.31
CA LYS A 260 -4.68 14.12 -11.86
C LYS A 260 -5.40 15.09 -10.93
N GLU A 261 -6.30 14.62 -10.09
CA GLU A 261 -7.00 15.42 -9.09
C GLU A 261 -6.14 15.60 -7.84
N GLU A 262 -5.46 14.56 -7.38
CA GLU A 262 -4.42 14.63 -6.35
C GLU A 262 -3.26 15.55 -6.76
N MET A 263 -2.79 15.47 -8.02
CA MET A 263 -1.82 16.44 -8.54
C MET A 263 -2.34 17.88 -8.57
N LYS A 264 -3.66 18.11 -8.68
CA LYS A 264 -4.24 19.47 -8.63
C LYS A 264 -4.32 19.98 -7.19
N THR A 265 -4.77 19.16 -6.24
CA THR A 265 -4.85 19.53 -4.82
C THR A 265 -3.46 19.76 -4.23
N LEU A 266 -2.51 18.84 -4.42
CA LEU A 266 -1.12 19.04 -3.96
C LEU A 266 -0.46 20.31 -4.53
N ARG A 267 -0.76 20.67 -5.78
CA ARG A 267 -0.29 21.94 -6.39
C ARG A 267 -1.03 23.19 -5.87
N PHE A 268 -2.26 23.04 -5.37
CA PHE A 268 -2.99 24.11 -4.70
C PHE A 268 -2.43 24.33 -3.29
N ASP A 269 -2.35 23.25 -2.49
CA ASP A 269 -1.80 23.23 -1.13
C ASP A 269 -0.36 23.76 -1.06
N LEU A 270 0.46 23.43 -2.07
CA LEU A 270 1.83 23.96 -2.17
C LEU A 270 1.82 25.48 -2.30
N ARG A 271 1.04 26.04 -3.24
CA ARG A 271 0.92 27.50 -3.40
C ARG A 271 0.31 28.18 -2.18
N GLU A 272 -0.66 27.54 -1.54
CA GLU A 272 -1.27 28.08 -0.33
C GLU A 272 -0.25 28.16 0.82
N LYS A 273 0.63 27.14 0.94
CA LYS A 273 1.75 27.14 1.89
C LYS A 273 2.84 28.15 1.52
N GLU A 274 3.20 28.29 0.24
CA GLU A 274 4.13 29.32 -0.25
C GLU A 274 3.63 30.73 0.09
N ILE A 275 2.34 31.01 -0.15
CA ILE A 275 1.69 32.28 0.20
C ILE A 275 1.68 32.49 1.72
N LYS A 276 1.35 31.47 2.52
CA LYS A 276 1.38 31.55 3.99
C LYS A 276 2.78 31.84 4.53
N VAL A 277 3.82 31.21 3.97
CA VAL A 277 5.22 31.45 4.36
C VAL A 277 5.66 32.88 4.02
N GLU A 278 5.28 33.42 2.86
CA GLU A 278 5.63 34.80 2.49
C GLU A 278 4.81 35.84 3.29
N GLN A 279 3.57 35.52 3.67
CA GLN A 279 2.78 36.30 4.63
C GLN A 279 3.42 36.31 6.02
N GLU A 280 3.82 35.15 6.55
CA GLU A 280 4.57 35.06 7.81
C GLU A 280 5.89 35.83 7.75
N ARG A 281 6.64 35.73 6.65
CA ARG A 281 7.87 36.49 6.44
C ARG A 281 7.61 37.99 6.48
N THR A 282 6.57 38.45 5.79
CA THR A 282 6.14 39.86 5.76
C THR A 282 5.74 40.35 7.15
N LEU A 283 5.02 39.53 7.92
CA LEU A 283 4.64 39.84 9.31
C LEU A 283 5.86 39.91 10.24
N ARG A 284 6.80 38.96 10.14
CA ARG A 284 8.04 38.95 10.93
C ARG A 284 8.93 40.16 10.61
N LEU A 285 9.00 40.58 9.34
CA LEU A 285 9.68 41.81 8.94
C LEU A 285 9.03 43.04 9.58
N LYS A 286 7.71 43.21 9.45
CA LYS A 286 6.98 44.30 10.09
C LYS A 286 7.19 44.34 11.61
N MET A 287 7.04 43.20 12.30
CA MET A 287 7.30 43.11 13.74
C MET A 287 8.75 43.48 14.10
N SER A 288 9.73 43.16 13.25
CA SER A 288 11.12 43.56 13.43
C SER A 288 11.31 45.08 13.23
N ASP A 289 10.66 45.67 12.24
CA ASP A 289 10.68 47.11 11.97
C ASP A 289 9.97 47.90 13.09
N ASP A 290 8.82 47.42 13.57
CA ASP A 290 8.07 47.98 14.70
C ASP A 290 8.90 47.89 15.99
N CYS A 291 9.55 46.75 16.26
CA CYS A 291 10.49 46.62 17.39
C CYS A 291 11.68 47.57 17.25
N ALA A 292 12.24 47.72 16.05
CA ALA A 292 13.35 48.66 15.80
C ALA A 292 12.91 50.13 15.94
N ALA A 293 11.66 50.46 15.61
CA ALA A 293 11.06 51.78 15.85
C ALA A 293 10.87 52.02 17.36
N LEU A 294 10.28 51.07 18.09
CA LEU A 294 10.12 51.15 19.55
C LEU A 294 11.45 51.22 20.29
N VAL A 295 12.51 50.54 19.83
CA VAL A 295 13.86 50.65 20.40
C VAL A 295 14.44 52.05 20.17
N LYS A 296 14.25 52.64 18.99
CA LYS A 296 14.65 54.04 18.72
C LYS A 296 13.86 55.03 19.58
N GLU A 297 12.56 54.85 19.69
CA GLU A 297 11.68 55.70 20.51
C GLU A 297 12.10 55.64 21.99
N ASN A 298 12.25 54.43 22.55
CA ASN A 298 12.74 54.24 23.91
C ASN A 298 14.14 54.85 24.13
N ALA A 299 15.03 54.79 23.14
CA ALA A 299 16.34 55.46 23.21
C ALA A 299 16.21 56.99 23.22
N THR A 300 15.31 57.57 22.41
CA THR A 300 15.05 59.02 22.44
C THR A 300 14.38 59.48 23.74
N LEU A 301 13.41 58.71 24.26
CA LEU A 301 12.78 58.96 25.56
C LEU A 301 13.79 58.82 26.70
N ALA A 302 14.70 57.85 26.65
CA ALA A 302 15.78 57.71 27.64
C ALA A 302 16.75 58.90 27.60
N SER A 303 17.06 59.46 26.42
CA SER A 303 17.85 60.70 26.30
C SER A 303 17.11 61.88 26.94
N GLN A 304 15.83 62.07 26.59
CA GLN A 304 14.99 63.13 27.17
C GLN A 304 14.85 62.99 28.70
N CYS A 305 14.68 61.78 29.22
CA CYS A 305 14.69 61.52 30.66
C CYS A 305 16.06 61.82 31.31
N SER A 306 17.18 61.53 30.63
CA SER A 306 18.52 61.90 31.10
C SER A 306 18.74 63.42 31.09
N GLU A 307 18.23 64.12 30.09
CA GLU A 307 18.28 65.58 29.98
C GLU A 307 17.40 66.25 31.05
N LEU A 308 16.17 65.79 31.25
CA LEU A 308 15.28 66.25 32.32
C LEU A 308 15.84 65.94 33.71
N GLN A 309 16.48 64.78 33.91
CA GLN A 309 17.18 64.46 35.16
C GLN A 309 18.37 65.43 35.38
N LYS A 310 19.18 65.74 34.36
CA LYS A 310 20.24 66.76 34.47
C LYS A 310 19.66 68.14 34.82
N HIS A 311 18.53 68.53 34.22
CA HIS A 311 17.85 69.78 34.58
C HIS A 311 17.32 69.78 36.03
N LEU A 312 16.77 68.65 36.50
CA LEU A 312 16.36 68.48 37.90
C LEU A 312 17.55 68.50 38.86
N ASP A 313 18.70 67.94 38.48
CA ASP A 313 19.91 67.95 39.30
C ASP A 313 20.55 69.34 39.32
N ILE A 314 20.59 70.07 38.19
CA ILE A 314 20.95 71.50 38.16
C ILE A 314 20.00 72.34 39.04
N GLU A 315 18.69 72.04 39.04
CA GLU A 315 17.75 72.68 39.97
C GLU A 315 17.99 72.30 41.43
N ARG A 316 18.31 71.04 41.73
CA ARG A 316 18.65 70.56 43.08
C ARG A 316 19.90 71.25 43.59
N ASP A 317 20.94 71.30 42.77
CA ASP A 317 22.20 71.98 43.05
C ASP A 317 21.94 73.47 43.26
N TYR A 318 21.24 74.17 42.36
CA TYR A 318 20.88 75.58 42.54
C TYR A 318 20.05 75.83 43.81
N LYS A 319 19.11 74.92 44.16
CA LYS A 319 18.33 75.00 45.41
C LYS A 319 19.19 74.71 46.64
N HIS A 320 20.14 73.79 46.55
CA HIS A 320 21.10 73.50 47.61
C HIS A 320 22.05 74.68 47.82
N ASP A 321 22.63 75.21 46.75
CA ASP A 321 23.50 76.39 46.72
C ASP A 321 22.77 77.62 47.28
N LYS A 322 21.50 77.84 46.91
CA LYS A 322 20.65 78.88 47.50
C LYS A 322 20.33 78.62 48.98
N SER A 323 20.11 77.37 49.39
CA SER A 323 19.92 77.00 50.80
C SER A 323 21.20 77.18 51.61
N LEU A 324 22.36 76.92 51.01
CA LEU A 324 23.68 77.00 51.64
C LEU A 324 24.11 78.47 51.76
N ARG A 325 23.86 79.31 50.75
CA ARG A 325 23.95 80.77 50.84
C ARG A 325 22.96 81.35 51.87
N ASN A 326 21.72 80.84 51.93
CA ASN A 326 20.80 81.23 53.00
C ASN A 326 21.33 80.80 54.38
N GLN A 327 21.97 79.63 54.50
CA GLN A 327 22.56 79.13 55.73
C GLN A 327 23.80 79.92 56.15
N THR A 328 24.70 80.30 55.23
CA THR A 328 25.82 81.20 55.52
C THR A 328 25.31 82.57 55.92
N ASN A 329 24.34 83.14 55.19
CA ASN A 329 23.71 84.41 55.57
C ASN A 329 23.04 84.33 56.96
N ILE A 330 22.43 83.20 57.33
CA ILE A 330 21.88 82.97 58.67
C ILE A 330 23.00 82.84 59.71
N GLN A 331 24.10 82.15 59.40
CA GLN A 331 25.27 82.05 60.28
C GLN A 331 25.94 83.42 60.48
N GLU A 332 26.10 84.22 59.44
CA GLU A 332 26.55 85.62 59.50
C GLU A 332 25.60 86.49 60.34
N LEU A 333 24.29 86.33 60.18
CA LEU A 333 23.29 87.06 60.99
C LEU A 333 23.30 86.58 62.46
N VAL A 334 23.67 85.32 62.72
CA VAL A 334 23.89 84.80 64.09
C VAL A 334 25.19 85.33 64.66
N THR A 335 26.32 85.29 63.95
CA THR A 335 27.60 85.83 64.44
C THR A 335 27.51 87.34 64.64
N LEU A 336 26.95 88.10 63.70
CA LEU A 336 26.68 89.55 63.89
C LEU A 336 25.75 89.83 65.08
N LYS A 337 24.83 88.91 65.42
CA LYS A 337 23.96 89.02 66.61
C LYS A 337 24.67 88.62 67.90
N GLU A 338 25.66 87.74 67.84
CA GLU A 338 26.53 87.36 68.97
C GLU A 338 27.63 88.40 69.22
N GLU A 339 28.23 88.96 68.17
CA GLU A 339 29.10 90.14 68.17
C GLU A 339 28.32 91.36 68.68
N ARG A 340 27.11 91.61 68.18
CA ARG A 340 26.24 92.65 68.77
C ARG A 340 26.03 92.39 70.25
N LYS A 341 25.67 91.17 70.68
CA LYS A 341 25.55 90.83 72.12
C LYS A 341 26.87 90.98 72.89
N HIS A 342 28.02 90.85 72.23
CA HIS A 342 29.34 91.06 72.83
C HIS A 342 29.62 92.54 73.02
N LEU A 343 29.38 93.35 71.98
CA LEU A 343 29.44 94.81 72.03
C LEU A 343 28.40 95.40 72.99
N GLU A 344 27.22 94.80 73.12
CA GLU A 344 26.16 95.19 74.06
C GLU A 344 26.61 94.86 75.51
N ARG A 345 27.23 93.69 75.74
CA ARG A 345 27.87 93.34 77.03
C ARG A 345 29.08 94.22 77.36
N ASP A 346 29.87 94.63 76.37
CA ASP A 346 31.03 95.49 76.57
C ASP A 346 30.67 96.97 76.67
N LEU A 347 29.56 97.39 76.04
CA LEU A 347 28.91 98.68 76.29
C LEU A 347 28.35 98.72 77.71
N ASP A 348 27.68 97.66 78.18
CA ASP A 348 27.24 97.55 79.58
C ASP A 348 28.41 97.53 80.56
N ARG A 349 29.50 96.83 80.24
CA ARG A 349 30.75 96.84 81.03
C ARG A 349 31.41 98.22 81.03
N ALA A 350 31.44 98.91 79.89
CA ALA A 350 31.96 100.27 79.78
C ALA A 350 31.05 101.28 80.49
N ASN A 351 29.73 101.10 80.44
CA ASN A 351 28.76 101.89 81.20
C ASN A 351 28.91 101.64 82.70
N GLN A 352 29.11 100.40 83.16
CA GLN A 352 29.40 100.09 84.56
C GLN A 352 30.74 100.67 85.02
N LEU A 353 31.78 100.60 84.19
CA LEU A 353 33.06 101.25 84.47
C LEU A 353 32.91 102.78 84.50
N LEU A 354 32.17 103.37 83.58
CA LEU A 354 31.85 104.80 83.55
C LEU A 354 30.98 105.19 84.76
N GLU A 355 30.07 104.34 85.23
CA GLU A 355 29.26 104.59 86.42
C GLU A 355 30.10 104.47 87.69
N ILE A 356 31.07 103.55 87.74
CA ILE A 356 32.10 103.47 88.77
C ILE A 356 33.02 104.70 88.72
N GLU A 357 33.41 105.16 87.52
CA GLU A 357 34.27 106.34 87.32
C GLU A 357 33.54 107.62 87.71
N LYS A 358 32.27 107.79 87.30
CA LYS A 358 31.36 108.84 87.79
C LYS A 358 31.24 108.76 89.30
N ASN A 359 30.99 107.58 89.89
CA ASN A 359 30.90 107.44 91.34
C ASN A 359 32.23 107.76 92.06
N LYS A 360 33.39 107.44 91.47
CA LYS A 360 34.69 107.92 91.96
C LYS A 360 34.78 109.44 91.83
N TYR A 361 34.33 110.02 90.71
CA TYR A 361 34.39 111.46 90.43
C TYR A 361 33.45 112.24 91.35
N THR A 362 32.24 111.76 91.61
CA THR A 362 31.31 112.29 92.62
C THR A 362 31.94 112.17 94.01
N ARG A 363 32.51 111.03 94.40
CA ARG A 363 33.22 110.90 95.71
C ARG A 363 34.50 111.72 95.80
N LEU A 364 35.13 112.08 94.68
CA LEU A 364 36.27 112.99 94.61
C LEU A 364 35.80 114.45 94.65
N LEU A 365 34.69 114.77 94.01
CA LEU A 365 34.03 116.06 94.05
C LEU A 365 33.46 116.33 95.44
N ASP A 366 32.83 115.36 96.11
CA ASP A 366 32.36 115.45 97.49
C ASP A 366 33.53 115.63 98.47
N ARG A 367 34.70 115.04 98.18
CA ARG A 367 35.93 115.35 98.92
C ARG A 367 36.47 116.73 98.59
N PHE A 368 36.42 117.15 97.33
CA PHE A 368 36.91 118.45 96.89
C PHE A 368 36.03 119.57 97.44
N THR A 369 34.71 119.43 97.49
CA THR A 369 33.78 120.37 98.12
C THR A 369 33.89 120.31 99.64
N ASN A 370 34.14 119.16 100.27
CA ASN A 370 34.49 119.13 101.70
C ASN A 370 35.82 119.82 101.99
N GLU A 371 36.83 119.69 101.12
CA GLU A 371 38.11 120.37 101.25
C GLU A 371 38.03 121.85 100.83
N GLU A 372 37.13 122.25 99.93
CA GLU A 372 36.81 123.66 99.63
C GLU A 372 35.97 124.28 100.74
N GLU A 373 35.08 123.55 101.40
CA GLU A 373 34.40 124.00 102.61
C GLU A 373 35.39 124.12 103.77
N ARG A 374 36.32 123.16 103.95
CA ARG A 374 37.42 123.28 104.92
C ARG A 374 38.33 124.45 104.56
N HIS A 375 38.69 124.63 103.30
CA HIS A 375 39.56 125.72 102.84
C HIS A 375 38.86 127.07 102.96
N THR A 376 37.57 127.21 102.63
CA THR A 376 36.81 128.46 102.82
C THR A 376 36.56 128.75 104.29
N ARG A 377 36.22 127.76 105.13
CA ARG A 377 36.16 127.92 106.60
C ARG A 377 37.53 128.33 107.16
N ALA A 378 38.63 127.71 106.71
CA ALA A 378 39.99 128.07 107.12
C ALA A 378 40.45 129.43 106.58
N LYS A 379 39.98 129.85 105.40
CA LYS A 379 40.28 131.13 104.76
C LYS A 379 39.45 132.27 105.35
N LEU A 380 38.23 131.99 105.81
CA LEU A 380 37.39 132.90 106.59
C LEU A 380 37.91 133.01 108.03
N HIS A 381 38.37 131.91 108.64
CA HIS A 381 39.08 131.92 109.93
C HIS A 381 40.43 132.65 109.82
N SER A 382 41.19 132.45 108.74
CA SER A 382 42.43 133.17 108.45
C SER A 382 42.19 134.64 108.10
N SER A 383 41.05 134.98 107.50
CA SER A 383 40.64 136.37 107.27
C SER A 383 40.19 137.04 108.56
N LYS A 384 39.52 136.32 109.47
CA LYS A 384 39.26 136.79 110.84
C LYS A 384 40.56 137.00 111.60
N LEU A 385 41.44 136.00 111.64
CA LEU A 385 42.75 136.10 112.29
C LEU A 385 43.61 137.19 111.66
N LYS A 386 43.49 137.47 110.35
CA LYS A 386 44.13 138.64 109.73
C LYS A 386 43.51 139.96 110.17
N ALA A 387 42.19 140.07 110.22
CA ALA A 387 41.53 141.29 110.71
C ALA A 387 41.84 141.54 112.20
N GLU A 388 41.81 140.49 113.03
CA GLU A 388 42.19 140.52 114.44
C GLU A 388 43.70 140.83 114.60
N LEU A 389 44.58 140.34 113.71
CA LEU A 389 46.00 140.71 113.68
C LEU A 389 46.21 142.16 113.24
N GLU A 390 45.51 142.64 112.21
CA GLU A 390 45.62 144.00 111.66
C GLU A 390 45.01 145.05 112.62
N GLU A 391 43.99 144.66 113.40
CA GLU A 391 43.45 145.44 114.53
C GLU A 391 44.42 145.43 115.74
N LEU A 392 45.09 144.31 116.04
CA LEU A 392 46.12 144.23 117.08
C LEU A 392 47.42 144.95 116.70
N GLU A 393 47.88 144.88 115.45
CA GLU A 393 49.01 145.67 114.91
C GLU A 393 48.63 147.16 114.84
N GLY A 394 47.34 147.49 114.61
CA GLY A 394 46.80 148.84 114.79
C GLY A 394 46.91 149.32 116.25
N LEU A 395 46.52 148.50 117.21
CA LEU A 395 46.64 148.79 118.64
C LEU A 395 48.10 148.84 119.11
N GLU A 396 48.98 148.01 118.57
CA GLU A 396 50.43 148.05 118.86
C GLU A 396 51.08 149.30 118.23
N THR A 397 50.69 149.72 117.03
CA THR A 397 51.22 150.95 116.39
C THR A 397 50.63 152.25 116.94
N VAL A 398 49.54 152.18 117.71
CA VAL A 398 49.09 153.26 118.62
C VAL A 398 49.88 153.19 119.93
N GLY A 399 49.87 152.04 120.60
CA GLY A 399 50.51 151.82 121.90
C GLY A 399 52.03 152.06 121.89
N THR A 400 52.73 151.79 120.78
CA THR A 400 54.16 152.13 120.63
C THR A 400 54.41 153.63 120.45
N LYS A 401 53.54 154.37 119.77
CA LYS A 401 53.62 155.84 119.71
C LYS A 401 53.37 156.46 121.08
N GLU A 402 52.40 155.92 121.82
CA GLU A 402 52.10 156.31 123.19
C GLU A 402 53.25 155.94 124.15
N ASN A 403 53.87 154.76 123.99
CA ASN A 403 55.08 154.37 124.74
C ASN A 403 56.29 155.27 124.44
N ILE A 404 56.42 155.77 123.19
CA ILE A 404 57.48 156.71 122.79
C ILE A 404 57.21 158.12 123.36
N ALA A 405 55.95 158.56 123.45
CA ALA A 405 55.58 159.79 124.15
C ALA A 405 55.87 159.68 125.65
N LEU A 406 55.33 158.66 126.32
CA LEU A 406 55.56 158.40 127.75
C LEU A 406 57.04 158.18 128.10
N ARG A 407 57.88 157.69 127.17
CA ARG A 407 59.34 157.64 127.35
C ARG A 407 60.00 159.02 127.26
N ARG A 408 59.54 159.93 126.41
CA ARG A 408 60.02 161.33 126.41
C ARG A 408 59.61 162.04 127.69
N ASP A 409 58.35 161.93 128.08
CA ASP A 409 57.83 162.58 129.28
C ASP A 409 58.50 162.03 130.55
N LYS A 410 58.77 160.71 130.60
CA LYS A 410 59.59 160.11 131.66
C LYS A 410 61.02 160.65 131.70
N VAL A 411 61.66 160.91 130.55
CA VAL A 411 63.01 161.49 130.52
C VAL A 411 62.98 162.93 131.02
N LEU A 412 62.06 163.77 130.53
CA LEU A 412 61.90 165.15 131.00
C LEU A 412 61.62 165.23 132.51
N MET A 413 60.71 164.39 133.02
CA MET A 413 60.46 164.26 134.47
C MET A 413 61.68 163.76 135.24
N SER A 414 62.50 162.88 134.64
CA SER A 414 63.74 162.38 135.27
C SER A 414 64.83 163.45 135.31
N ASP A 415 64.91 164.33 134.32
CA ASP A 415 65.84 165.46 134.27
C ASP A 415 65.40 166.59 135.22
N GLU A 416 64.09 166.82 135.39
CA GLU A 416 63.56 167.68 136.46
C GLU A 416 63.85 167.12 137.86
N ILE A 417 63.72 165.80 138.05
CA ILE A 417 64.11 165.13 139.31
C ILE A 417 65.61 165.29 139.56
N ALA A 418 66.47 165.13 138.54
CA ALA A 418 67.91 165.35 138.68
C ALA A 418 68.25 166.82 139.02
N SER A 419 67.57 167.78 138.39
CA SER A 419 67.67 169.22 138.70
C SER A 419 67.28 169.54 140.15
N LEU A 420 66.21 168.90 140.66
CA LEU A 420 65.79 169.03 142.05
C LEU A 420 66.73 168.32 143.04
N GLN A 421 67.33 167.19 142.66
CA GLN A 421 68.32 166.47 143.47
C GLN A 421 69.63 167.27 143.60
N SER A 422 70.14 167.84 142.51
CA SER A 422 71.32 168.71 142.55
C SER A 422 71.12 169.93 143.47
N LYS A 423 69.95 170.59 143.39
CA LYS A 423 69.58 171.69 144.31
C LYS A 423 69.42 171.23 145.77
N LEU A 424 69.15 169.95 146.02
CA LEU A 424 69.12 169.36 147.35
C LEU A 424 70.55 169.11 147.89
N GLU A 425 71.48 168.69 147.04
CA GLU A 425 72.89 168.50 147.41
C GLU A 425 73.59 169.83 147.73
N ASP A 426 73.40 170.88 146.93
CA ASP A 426 73.88 172.24 147.22
C ASP A 426 73.45 172.73 148.61
N LYS A 427 72.20 172.42 149.02
CA LYS A 427 71.68 172.76 150.35
C LYS A 427 72.27 171.86 151.44
N ASN A 428 72.46 170.58 151.19
CA ASN A 428 73.06 169.64 152.16
C ASN A 428 74.54 169.96 152.43
N ASP A 429 75.32 170.38 151.45
CA ASP A 429 76.72 170.79 151.66
C ASP A 429 76.84 172.15 152.37
N HIS A 430 75.85 173.03 152.21
CA HIS A 430 75.68 174.21 153.06
C HIS A 430 75.39 173.85 154.52
N VAL A 431 74.59 172.81 154.77
CA VAL A 431 74.34 172.28 156.13
C VAL A 431 75.60 171.63 156.70
N ARG A 432 76.35 170.84 155.92
CA ARG A 432 77.63 170.24 156.35
C ARG A 432 78.69 171.27 156.72
N THR A 433 78.79 172.38 155.96
CA THR A 433 79.72 173.48 156.30
C THR A 433 79.33 174.26 157.56
N LEU A 434 78.05 174.26 157.95
CA LEU A 434 77.60 174.75 159.26
C LEU A 434 77.84 173.73 160.38
N GLN A 435 77.55 172.45 160.14
CA GLN A 435 77.78 171.36 161.11
C GLN A 435 79.26 171.22 161.49
N ASN A 436 80.19 171.33 160.53
CA ASN A 436 81.62 171.24 160.81
C ASN A 436 82.13 172.45 161.63
N LYS A 437 81.56 173.66 161.46
CA LYS A 437 81.85 174.80 162.34
C LYS A 437 81.37 174.57 163.77
N LEU A 438 80.26 173.84 163.95
CA LEU A 438 79.72 173.48 165.26
C LEU A 438 80.52 172.34 165.93
N SER A 439 80.94 171.33 165.16
CA SER A 439 81.86 170.27 165.62
C SER A 439 83.18 170.84 166.16
N ASN A 440 83.78 171.78 165.44
CA ASN A 440 85.00 172.47 165.86
C ASN A 440 84.84 173.32 167.14
N LEU A 441 83.61 173.66 167.53
CA LEU A 441 83.29 174.31 168.81
C LEU A 441 83.06 173.29 169.94
N ASN A 442 82.44 172.14 169.64
CA ASN A 442 82.20 171.09 170.63
C ASN A 442 83.49 170.40 171.10
N VAL A 443 84.41 170.10 170.18
CA VAL A 443 85.72 169.48 170.53
C VAL A 443 86.57 170.41 171.42
N ALA A 444 86.38 171.74 171.32
CA ALA A 444 87.01 172.70 172.22
C ALA A 444 86.37 172.77 173.63
N TYR A 445 85.23 172.10 173.83
CA TYR A 445 84.49 172.07 175.09
C TYR A 445 84.71 170.76 175.86
N ASP A 446 84.58 169.61 175.19
CA ASP A 446 84.48 168.29 175.86
C ASP A 446 85.76 167.86 176.61
N GLU A 447 86.96 168.25 176.17
CA GLU A 447 88.21 167.92 176.88
C GLU A 447 88.77 169.07 177.75
N LEU A 448 87.96 170.11 177.93
CA LEU A 448 87.97 170.90 179.16
C LEU A 448 87.28 170.12 180.30
N ASP A 449 86.23 169.34 179.99
CA ASP A 449 85.48 168.52 180.95
C ASP A 449 86.17 167.18 181.31
N HIS A 450 86.87 166.54 180.38
CA HIS A 450 87.59 165.29 180.71
C HIS A 450 88.77 165.49 181.69
N LYS A 451 89.25 166.74 181.85
CA LYS A 451 90.16 167.14 182.95
C LYS A 451 89.48 167.28 184.32
N HIS A 452 88.16 167.19 184.38
CA HIS A 452 87.36 167.42 185.60
C HIS A 452 86.69 166.14 186.14
N LYS A 453 86.27 165.21 185.28
CA LYS A 453 85.52 164.01 185.73
C LYS A 453 86.36 162.91 186.40
N THR A 454 87.64 162.79 186.04
CA THR A 454 88.55 161.77 186.59
C THR A 454 88.91 162.01 188.07
N GLU A 455 88.84 163.25 188.54
CA GLU A 455 88.99 163.62 189.96
C GLU A 455 87.83 163.12 190.86
N PHE A 456 86.66 162.77 190.31
CA PHE A 456 85.42 162.65 191.10
C PHE A 456 85.05 161.21 191.50
N ASN A 457 85.02 160.27 190.55
CA ASN A 457 84.09 159.14 190.64
C ASN A 457 84.55 157.93 191.50
N LEU A 458 85.81 157.88 191.93
CA LEU A 458 86.35 156.77 192.74
C LEU A 458 85.88 156.75 194.21
N ASN A 459 84.94 157.63 194.58
CA ASN A 459 84.42 157.78 195.94
C ASN A 459 83.18 156.91 196.27
N SER A 460 82.46 156.39 195.27
CA SER A 460 81.02 156.05 195.43
C SER A 460 80.66 154.61 195.82
N ILE A 461 81.44 153.60 195.41
CA ILE A 461 81.05 152.17 195.47
C ILE A 461 81.23 151.59 196.88
N ARG A 462 80.34 151.94 197.81
CA ARG A 462 80.38 151.54 199.24
C ARG A 462 79.03 151.05 199.81
N TRP A 463 78.04 150.72 198.96
CA TRP A 463 76.63 150.37 199.28
C TRP A 463 76.01 149.50 198.15
N ASP A 464 74.87 148.77 198.26
CA ASP A 464 74.18 148.03 199.36
C ASP A 464 72.99 147.24 198.74
N GLU A 465 72.45 146.18 199.38
CA GLU A 465 71.32 145.35 198.87
C GLU A 465 70.40 144.75 199.97
N PHE A 466 69.06 144.89 199.86
CA PHE A 466 68.06 144.26 200.77
C PHE A 466 66.64 144.04 200.15
N GLU A 467 65.74 143.38 200.91
CA GLU A 467 64.26 143.59 201.00
C GLU A 467 63.21 142.57 200.43
N LYS A 468 63.45 141.79 199.37
CA LYS A 468 62.35 140.94 198.79
C LYS A 468 61.89 139.76 199.69
N MET A 469 60.56 139.60 199.87
CA MET A 469 59.75 138.38 199.56
C MET A 469 58.38 138.36 200.29
N ALA A 470 57.28 138.72 199.62
CA ALA A 470 55.92 138.68 200.18
C ALA A 470 54.87 138.05 199.24
N ASP A 471 53.83 137.49 199.84
CA ASP A 471 52.49 137.11 199.33
C ASP A 471 52.32 136.31 198.02
N GLN A 472 51.78 135.09 198.18
CA GLN A 472 51.11 134.30 197.13
C GLN A 472 49.88 133.58 197.70
N MET A 473 48.65 134.05 197.43
CA MET A 473 47.40 133.27 197.60
C MET A 473 46.18 134.07 197.10
N LYS A 474 45.27 133.41 196.34
CA LYS A 474 43.78 133.53 196.37
C LYS A 474 43.12 133.12 195.04
N SER A 475 42.67 131.87 194.97
CA SER A 475 41.45 131.51 194.23
C SER A 475 40.72 130.37 194.92
N PHE A 476 39.58 130.70 195.51
CA PHE A 476 38.57 129.79 196.04
C PHE A 476 37.20 130.44 195.74
N THR A 477 36.11 129.69 195.87
CA THR A 477 34.72 130.14 195.61
C THR A 477 34.30 130.19 194.13
N ARG A 478 33.51 129.18 193.72
CA ARG A 478 32.48 129.32 192.68
C ARG A 478 31.25 128.46 193.01
N SER A 479 30.72 128.67 194.22
CA SER A 479 29.48 128.08 194.74
C SER A 479 28.77 129.11 195.64
N MET A 480 27.43 129.11 195.62
CA MET A 480 26.51 130.10 196.25
C MET A 480 26.46 131.53 195.64
N SER A 481 25.23 132.03 195.39
CA SER A 481 24.75 133.43 195.61
C SER A 481 25.23 134.64 194.71
N PRO A 482 24.60 135.87 194.76
CA PRO A 482 24.66 136.93 193.67
C PRO A 482 25.16 138.44 193.95
N ILE A 483 25.64 139.27 192.93
CA ILE A 483 25.56 140.83 192.62
C ILE A 483 26.79 141.97 192.70
N ARG A 484 27.31 142.78 191.60
CA ARG A 484 27.91 144.29 191.40
C ARG A 484 29.23 144.89 190.53
N GLN A 485 29.34 146.25 190.07
CA GLN A 485 30.47 147.37 189.76
C GLN A 485 31.23 147.95 188.37
N SER A 486 31.83 149.26 188.21
CA SER A 486 32.66 149.96 187.01
C SER A 486 33.39 151.48 187.03
N LEU A 487 34.25 152.07 186.03
CA LEU A 487 35.04 153.47 185.84
C LEU A 487 35.68 153.91 184.36
N SER A 488 36.50 154.96 183.78
CA SER A 488 37.19 156.42 183.80
C SER A 488 38.10 156.85 182.46
N ASN A 489 38.88 157.94 181.92
CA ASN A 489 39.40 159.46 181.88
C ASN A 489 40.24 159.94 180.48
N THR A 490 41.02 161.00 179.91
CA THR A 490 41.76 162.45 179.95
C THR A 490 42.36 163.02 178.49
N SER A 491 43.18 164.07 177.94
CA SER A 491 43.95 165.49 177.98
C SER A 491 44.83 165.93 176.61
N LEU A 492 45.61 167.02 176.06
CA LEU A 492 46.14 168.53 176.00
C LEU A 492 47.20 168.92 174.74
N GLY A 493 47.90 170.02 174.11
CA GLY A 493 48.20 171.58 173.83
C GLY A 493 49.62 172.02 173.04
N ARG A 494 50.24 173.18 172.43
CA ARG A 494 50.10 174.65 171.79
C ARG A 494 51.40 175.66 171.32
N ARG A 495 51.51 176.48 170.15
CA ARG A 495 52.19 177.89 169.65
C ARG A 495 53.70 178.32 169.02
N ILE A 496 53.96 179.31 168.01
CA ILE A 496 55.17 180.38 167.71
C ILE A 496 55.51 181.20 166.28
N GLN A 497 56.23 182.44 166.17
CA GLN A 497 57.25 183.22 165.17
C GLN A 497 57.11 184.43 164.02
N GLU A 498 58.19 185.18 163.46
CA GLU A 498 58.28 186.47 162.49
C GLU A 498 59.50 186.79 161.42
N LEU A 499 59.26 187.51 160.23
CA LEU A 499 60.02 188.37 159.16
C LEU A 499 60.84 187.98 157.81
N ASP A 500 60.58 188.75 156.67
CA ASP A 500 61.33 189.30 155.44
C ASP A 500 61.79 188.70 154.01
N LEU A 501 61.57 189.51 152.91
CA LEU A 501 62.24 189.89 151.58
C LEU A 501 62.54 189.09 150.23
N ASP A 502 62.25 189.78 149.08
CA ASP A 502 62.95 190.05 147.74
C ASP A 502 62.97 189.27 146.34
N GLN A 503 62.70 190.06 145.26
CA GLN A 503 63.25 190.24 143.86
C GLN A 503 63.19 189.33 142.56
N ASP A 504 63.07 190.06 141.42
CA ASP A 504 63.48 189.88 139.98
C ASP A 504 62.78 188.98 138.92
N THR A 505 63.14 189.23 137.64
CA THR A 505 62.45 188.88 136.36
C THR A 505 62.84 187.55 135.71
#